data_AF-A0A2W5QKU3-F1
#
_entry.id   AF-A0A2W5QKU3-F1
#
_cell.length_a   1.000
_cell.length_b   1.000
_cell.length_c   1.000
_cell.angle_alpha   90.00
_cell.angle_beta   90.00
_cell.angle_gamma   90.00
#
_symmetry.space_group_name_H-M   'P 1'
#
loop_
_entity.id
_entity.type
_entity.pdbx_description
1 polymer ?
#
loop_
_entity_poly.entity_id
_entity_poly.type
_entity_poly.pdbx_seq_one_letter_code
_entity_poly.pdbx_strand_id
1 'polypeptide(L)'
;MAAAGLWWVAAVTLQILRLMVSAVLILAEPVVRAVLVPVALLGFLVTLIFGFLIGDPNFPRWGMLAFSVGALVLYWLYLGLMSLFMSLPSHDRHHR
;
A
#
# COMPACT_ATOMS: atom_id res chain seq x y z
N MET A 1 -32.43 25.53 0.92
CA MET A 1 -32.63 24.26 0.17
C MET A 1 -31.49 23.98 -0.82
N ALA A 2 -30.98 24.95 -1.59
CA ALA A 2 -29.88 24.74 -2.55
C ALA A 2 -28.55 24.25 -1.94
N ALA A 3 -28.15 24.76 -0.77
CA ALA A 3 -26.92 24.35 -0.10
C ALA A 3 -26.92 22.84 0.23
N ALA A 4 -28.03 22.32 0.76
CA ALA A 4 -28.15 20.91 1.11
C ALA A 4 -27.96 19.99 -0.11
N GLY A 5 -28.51 20.36 -1.27
CA GLY A 5 -28.30 19.62 -2.51
C GLY A 5 -26.84 19.57 -2.95
N LEU A 6 -26.10 20.68 -2.82
CA LEU A 6 -24.68 20.75 -3.16
C LEU A 6 -23.82 19.82 -2.29
N TRP A 7 -24.10 19.77 -0.98
CA TRP A 7 -23.43 18.86 -0.04
C TRP A 7 -23.70 17.39 -0.36
N TRP A 8 -24.93 17.04 -0.76
CA TRP A 8 -25.28 15.68 -1.18
C TRP A 8 -24.54 15.26 -2.45
N VAL A 9 -24.48 16.13 -3.47
CA VAL A 9 -23.75 15.83 -4.72
C VAL A 9 -22.26 15.63 -4.44
N ALA A 10 -21.66 16.47 -3.59
CA ALA A 10 -20.26 16.32 -3.20
C ALA A 10 -20.02 14.99 -2.45
N ALA A 11 -20.91 14.62 -1.52
CA ALA A 11 -20.81 13.36 -0.78
C ALA A 11 -20.92 12.12 -1.69
N VAL A 12 -21.89 12.12 -2.60
CA VAL A 12 -22.08 11.02 -3.57
C VAL A 12 -20.88 10.91 -4.51
N THR A 13 -20.37 12.04 -5.00
CA THR A 13 -19.20 12.07 -5.88
C THR A 13 -17.97 11.49 -5.17
N LEU A 14 -17.76 11.87 -3.91
CA LEU A 14 -16.67 11.34 -3.09
C LEU A 14 -16.81 9.83 -2.83
N GLN A 15 -18.03 9.33 -2.59
CA GLN A 15 -18.31 7.89 -2.45
C GLN A 15 -18.00 7.13 -3.73
N ILE A 16 -18.42 7.63 -4.91
CA ILE A 16 -18.15 6.99 -6.20
C ILE A 16 -16.64 6.95 -6.47
N LEU A 17 -15.95 8.07 -6.24
CA LEU A 17 -14.49 8.13 -6.39
C LEU A 17 -13.79 7.13 -5.48
N ARG A 18 -14.23 7.04 -4.22
CA ARG A 18 -13.69 6.09 -3.25
C ARG A 18 -13.94 4.63 -3.67
N LEU A 19 -15.12 4.31 -4.18
CA LEU A 19 -15.44 3.00 -4.73
C LEU A 19 -14.53 2.65 -5.91
N MET A 20 -14.36 3.56 -6.87
CA MET A 20 -13.44 3.36 -8.00
C MET A 20 -12.01 3.11 -7.54
N VAL A 21 -11.50 3.93 -6.61
CA VAL A 21 -10.14 3.78 -6.06
C VAL A 21 -10.00 2.45 -5.33
N SER A 22 -10.97 2.07 -4.49
CA SER A 22 -10.94 0.79 -3.78
C SER A 22 -10.99 -0.41 -4.72
N ALA A 23 -11.78 -0.36 -5.80
CA ALA A 23 -11.83 -1.41 -6.80
C ALA A 23 -10.47 -1.60 -7.49
N VAL A 24 -9.81 -0.51 -7.87
CA VAL A 24 -8.47 -0.56 -8.46
C VAL A 24 -7.44 -1.11 -7.47
N LEU A 25 -7.47 -0.69 -6.20
CA LEU A 25 -6.56 -1.21 -5.17
C LEU A 25 -6.77 -2.72 -4.92
N ILE A 26 -8.01 -3.20 -4.88
CA ILE A 26 -8.27 -4.64 -4.74
C ILE A 26 -7.73 -5.41 -5.95
N LEU A 27 -7.94 -4.89 -7.16
CA LEU A 27 -7.48 -5.55 -8.38
C LEU A 27 -5.94 -5.56 -8.51
N ALA A 28 -5.29 -4.49 -8.05
CA ALA A 28 -3.84 -4.36 -8.08
C ALA A 28 -3.13 -5.13 -6.95
N GLU A 29 -3.82 -5.43 -5.85
CA GLU A 29 -3.27 -6.17 -4.70
C GLU A 29 -2.50 -7.45 -5.08
N PRO A 30 -3.05 -8.39 -5.87
CA PRO A 30 -2.32 -9.62 -6.22
C PRO A 30 -1.03 -9.33 -6.99
N VAL A 31 -1.03 -8.31 -7.85
CA VAL A 31 0.15 -7.92 -8.64
C VAL A 31 1.21 -7.30 -7.73
N VAL A 32 0.81 -6.35 -6.88
CA VAL A 32 1.71 -5.69 -5.93
C VAL A 32 2.32 -6.74 -4.99
N ARG A 33 1.53 -7.66 -4.46
CA ARG A 33 2.00 -8.76 -3.61
C ARG A 33 2.95 -9.69 -4.36
N ALA A 34 2.60 -10.08 -5.58
CA ALA A 34 3.41 -10.98 -6.41
C ALA A 34 4.75 -10.36 -6.83
N VAL A 35 4.87 -9.04 -6.86
CA VAL A 35 6.13 -8.35 -7.20
C VAL A 35 6.93 -7.98 -5.96
N LEU A 36 6.33 -7.26 -5.00
CA LEU A 36 7.07 -6.71 -3.86
C LEU A 36 7.56 -7.81 -2.91
N VAL A 37 6.79 -8.90 -2.72
CA VAL A 37 7.20 -9.98 -1.80
C VAL A 37 8.42 -10.73 -2.32
N PRO A 38 8.46 -11.22 -3.58
CA PRO A 38 9.66 -11.85 -4.12
C PRO A 38 10.84 -10.89 -4.23
N VAL A 39 10.61 -9.62 -4.58
CA VAL A 39 11.69 -8.62 -4.65
C VAL A 39 12.31 -8.37 -3.29
N ALA A 40 11.49 -8.23 -2.24
CA ALA A 40 11.99 -8.12 -0.86
C ALA A 40 12.78 -9.37 -0.47
N LEU A 41 12.23 -10.56 -0.72
CA LEU A 41 12.89 -11.83 -0.38
C LEU A 41 14.23 -11.99 -1.14
N LEU A 42 14.26 -11.65 -2.43
CA LEU A 42 15.46 -11.72 -3.25
C LEU A 42 16.52 -10.72 -2.77
N GLY A 43 16.14 -9.49 -2.47
CA GLY A 43 17.04 -8.47 -1.93
C GLY A 43 17.63 -8.89 -0.58
N PHE A 44 16.81 -9.47 0.30
CA PHE A 44 17.27 -10.04 1.56
C PHE A 44 18.23 -11.21 1.36
N LEU A 45 17.88 -12.17 0.49
CA LEU A 45 18.70 -13.35 0.21
C LEU A 45 20.07 -12.97 -0.38
N VAL A 46 20.07 -12.06 -1.35
CA VAL A 46 21.29 -11.52 -1.96
C VAL A 46 22.15 -10.82 -0.91
N THR A 47 21.55 -10.03 -0.03
CA THR A 47 22.28 -9.39 1.07
C THR A 47 22.87 -10.40 2.05
N LEU A 48 22.12 -11.45 2.38
CA LEU A 48 22.57 -12.50 3.30
C LEU A 48 23.75 -13.29 2.72
N ILE A 49 23.67 -13.68 1.44
CA ILE A 49 24.71 -14.45 0.76
C ILE A 49 25.98 -13.60 0.57
N PHE A 50 25.87 -12.44 -0.08
CA PHE A 50 27.04 -11.65 -0.46
C PHE A 50 27.57 -10.76 0.67
N GLY A 51 26.66 -10.15 1.44
CA GLY A 51 27.02 -9.23 2.51
C GLY A 51 27.51 -9.91 3.79
N PHE A 52 26.95 -11.07 4.14
CA PHE A 52 27.26 -11.76 5.40
C PHE A 52 28.00 -13.09 5.20
N LEU A 53 27.57 -13.95 4.26
CA LEU A 53 28.14 -15.29 4.08
C LEU A 53 29.50 -15.29 3.37
N ILE A 54 29.60 -14.59 2.24
CA ILE A 54 30.84 -14.42 1.47
C ILE A 54 31.69 -13.32 2.11
N GLY A 55 31.05 -12.27 2.64
CA GLY A 55 31.73 -11.15 3.29
C GLY A 55 32.51 -10.26 2.32
N ASP A 56 32.05 -10.14 1.06
CA ASP A 56 32.73 -9.31 0.06
C ASP A 56 32.78 -7.83 0.53
N PRO A 57 33.98 -7.25 0.70
CA PRO A 57 34.13 -5.88 1.19
C PRO A 57 33.57 -4.82 0.23
N ASN A 58 33.46 -5.11 -1.07
CA ASN A 58 32.93 -4.18 -2.06
C ASN A 58 31.40 -4.23 -2.19
N PHE A 59 30.76 -5.20 -1.56
CA PHE A 59 29.33 -5.39 -1.70
C PHE A 59 28.55 -4.39 -0.82
N PRO A 60 27.58 -3.62 -1.39
CA PRO A 60 26.82 -2.61 -0.65
C PRO A 60 25.69 -3.25 0.19
N ARG A 61 26.09 -4.01 1.21
CA ARG A 61 25.23 -4.80 2.11
C ARG A 61 24.08 -3.98 2.67
N TRP A 62 24.38 -2.81 3.22
CA TRP A 62 23.40 -1.92 3.84
C TRP A 62 22.41 -1.35 2.81
N GLY A 63 22.85 -1.08 1.59
CA GLY A 63 22.00 -0.58 0.51
C GLY A 63 21.00 -1.62 0.04
N MET A 64 21.44 -2.86 -0.17
CA MET A 64 20.54 -3.95 -0.58
C MET A 64 19.58 -4.36 0.55
N LEU A 65 20.03 -4.31 1.82
CA LEU A 65 19.16 -4.52 2.97
C LEU A 65 18.09 -3.44 3.07
N ALA A 66 18.48 -2.16 2.95
CA ALA A 66 17.56 -1.03 2.94
C ALA A 66 16.55 -1.12 1.77
N PHE A 67 16.97 -1.59 0.60
CA PHE A 67 16.09 -1.84 -0.52
C PHE A 67 15.04 -2.93 -0.22
N SER A 68 15.46 -4.06 0.35
CA SER A 68 14.57 -5.14 0.77
C SER A 68 13.55 -4.69 1.82
N VAL A 69 14.03 -4.01 2.87
CA VAL A 69 13.17 -3.45 3.92
C VAL A 69 12.24 -2.39 3.32
N GLY A 70 12.75 -1.55 2.41
CA GLY A 70 11.96 -0.55 1.68
C GLY A 70 10.83 -1.16 0.87
N ALA A 71 11.07 -2.29 0.19
CA ALA A 71 10.02 -3.02 -0.52
C ALA A 71 8.93 -3.56 0.42
N LEU A 72 9.31 -4.08 1.59
CA LEU A 72 8.37 -4.50 2.64
C LEU A 72 7.56 -3.33 3.21
N VAL A 73 8.23 -2.20 3.50
CA VAL A 73 7.58 -0.98 3.99
C VAL A 73 6.63 -0.41 2.95
N LEU A 74 7.00 -0.42 1.66
CA LEU A 74 6.14 0.03 0.57
C LEU A 74 4.90 -0.87 0.43
N TYR A 75 5.06 -2.18 0.60
CA TYR A 75 3.93 -3.12 0.64
C TYR A 75 3.01 -2.85 1.84
N TRP A 76 3.57 -2.57 3.02
CA TRP A 76 2.80 -2.18 4.19
C TRP A 76 2.04 -0.86 4.00
N LEU A 77 2.69 0.13 3.38
CA LEU A 77 2.06 1.40 3.05
C LEU A 77 0.88 1.21 2.09
N TYR A 78 1.04 0.33 1.10
CA TYR A 78 -0.03 -0.05 0.18
C TYR A 78 -1.24 -0.67 0.90
N LEU A 79 -0.99 -1.63 1.80
CA LEU A 79 -2.05 -2.25 2.60
C LEU A 79 -2.71 -1.24 3.56
N GLY A 80 -1.93 -0.34 4.15
CA GLY A 80 -2.44 0.73 5.00
C GLY A 80 -3.36 1.68 4.23
N LEU A 81 -2.97 2.04 3.00
CA LEU A 81 -3.79 2.87 2.11
C LEU A 81 -5.09 2.17 1.74
N MET A 82 -5.03 0.88 1.39
CA MET A 82 -6.21 0.04 1.12
C MET A 82 -7.14 -0.02 2.34
N SER A 83 -6.59 -0.25 3.53
CA SER A 83 -7.33 -0.27 4.79
C SER A 83 -7.99 1.08 5.07
N LEU A 84 -7.31 2.21 4.84
CA LEU A 84 -7.90 3.54 5.02
C LEU A 84 -9.11 3.74 4.10
N PHE A 85 -8.98 3.39 2.82
CA PHE A 85 -10.08 3.49 1.86
C PHE A 85 -11.21 2.48 2.11
N MET A 86 -10.97 1.35 2.76
CA MET A 86 -12.04 0.42 3.14
C MET A 86 -12.69 0.76 4.48
N SER A 87 -11.92 1.25 5.46
CA SER A 87 -12.33 1.44 6.86
C SER A 87 -12.97 2.81 7.14
N LEU A 88 -12.81 3.80 6.27
CA LEU A 88 -13.45 5.11 6.45
C LEU A 88 -14.99 4.92 6.61
N PRO A 89 -15.59 5.31 7.74
CA PRO A 89 -17.01 5.11 7.97
C PRO A 89 -17.80 5.92 6.93
N SER A 90 -18.73 5.27 6.24
CA SER A 90 -19.87 6.01 5.67
C SER A 90 -20.54 6.70 6.86
N HIS A 91 -20.77 8.02 6.78
CA HIS A 91 -21.49 8.77 7.80
C HIS A 91 -22.93 8.24 7.90
N ASP A 92 -23.12 7.10 8.57
CA ASP A 92 -24.42 6.66 9.04
C ASP A 92 -24.79 7.60 10.18
N ARG A 93 -25.49 8.69 9.82
CA ARG A 93 -26.33 9.44 10.77
C ARG A 93 -27.45 8.51 11.22
N HIS A 94 -27.15 7.59 12.13
CA HIS A 94 -28.16 7.05 13.01
C HIS A 94 -28.54 8.12 14.02
N HIS A 95 -29.43 9.02 13.59
CA HIS A 95 -30.31 9.72 14.52
C HIS A 95 -31.21 8.66 15.16
N ARG A 96 -30.88 8.27 16.39
CA ARG A 96 -31.86 7.84 17.38
C ARG A 96 -32.14 9.00 18.31
#